data_AF-A0A6N8TZ85-F1
#
_entry.id   AF-A0A6N8TZ85-F1
#
_cell.length_a   1.000
_cell.length_b   1.000
_cell.length_c   1.000
_cell.angle_alpha   90.00
_cell.angle_beta   90.00
_cell.angle_gamma   90.00
#
_symmetry.space_group_name_H-M   'P 1'
#
loop_
_entity.id
_entity.type
_entity.pdbx_description
1 polymer ?
#
loop_
_entity_poly.entity_id
_entity_poly.type
_entity_poly.pdbx_seq_one_letter_code
_entity_poly.pdbx_strand_id
1 'polypeptide(L)'
;MDSKTLNRIENNLYAVYGKEKGQRISEGIQNLVNEYRQDGQKKDWVDEKDIMLITYGDSIKSTDEKPLVTLRKFLEQYVGDTINSVHILPFYPYTSDDGFSVQDYLTVSSELGDWEMVHRLAADYDLMFDAVINHISSKSDWFLKYLQGDAEFQDYFIESDPTADYSSIVRPRALPLLTEVAHMEGARHVWTTFSDDQVDLNYKSEKLFLAVLEILAQYVGHGARYLRLDAIGFLWKRLDTTSIHLEETHLIIQIMRDVLEEISPGTILITETNVPHEDNISYFGNGLNEAHMVYQFPLPPLTLHAFLSGNAEYLAKWADALEPTSAHTSFFNFLSSHDGVGLRPVEGILDDQEVEKMVDSVKDSGGYVSYKDNGDGTKSPYELNINYLSALKKNE
;
A
#
# COMPACT_ATOMS: atom_id res chain seq x y z
N MET A 1 -19.69 -17.82 -7.64
CA MET A 1 -20.05 -16.41 -7.45
C MET A 1 -21.54 -16.27 -7.56
N ASP A 2 -22.19 -15.57 -6.63
CA ASP A 2 -23.62 -15.29 -6.75
C ASP A 2 -23.90 -14.21 -7.82
N SER A 3 -25.13 -14.15 -8.30
CA SER A 3 -25.49 -13.25 -9.40
C SER A 3 -25.45 -11.77 -9.02
N LYS A 4 -25.59 -11.41 -7.74
CA LYS A 4 -25.49 -10.01 -7.31
C LYS A 4 -24.05 -9.54 -7.32
N THR A 5 -23.12 -10.36 -6.81
CA THR A 5 -21.69 -10.05 -6.81
C THR A 5 -21.14 -9.96 -8.23
N LEU A 6 -21.49 -10.93 -9.10
CA LEU A 6 -21.09 -10.87 -10.51
C LEU A 6 -21.58 -9.59 -11.21
N ASN A 7 -22.84 -9.19 -10.99
CA ASN A 7 -23.38 -7.96 -11.58
C ASN A 7 -22.65 -6.70 -11.07
N ARG A 8 -22.22 -6.64 -9.80
CA ARG A 8 -21.44 -5.51 -9.28
C ARG A 8 -20.08 -5.43 -9.96
N ILE A 9 -19.35 -6.56 -10.01
CA ILE A 9 -18.05 -6.67 -10.68
C ILE A 9 -18.18 -6.23 -12.14
N GLU A 10 -19.17 -6.75 -12.88
CA GLU A 10 -19.37 -6.39 -14.29
C GLU A 10 -19.67 -4.90 -14.47
N ASN A 11 -20.53 -4.30 -13.64
CA ASN A 11 -20.82 -2.87 -13.72
C ASN A 11 -19.57 -2.01 -13.52
N ASN A 12 -18.76 -2.34 -12.52
CA ASN A 12 -17.50 -1.63 -12.25
C ASN A 12 -16.50 -1.83 -13.40
N LEU A 13 -16.37 -3.06 -13.92
CA LEU A 13 -15.52 -3.36 -15.07
C LEU A 13 -15.96 -2.60 -16.32
N TYR A 14 -17.27 -2.49 -16.58
CA TYR A 14 -17.78 -1.75 -17.73
C TYR A 14 -17.56 -0.25 -17.60
N ALA A 15 -17.58 0.29 -16.37
CA ALA A 15 -17.26 1.69 -16.12
C ALA A 15 -15.76 1.99 -16.37
N VAL A 16 -14.85 1.10 -15.96
CA VAL A 16 -13.39 1.30 -16.11
C VAL A 16 -12.91 0.98 -17.53
N TYR A 17 -13.33 -0.15 -18.10
CA TYR A 17 -12.73 -0.71 -19.32
C TYR A 17 -13.66 -0.65 -20.54
N GLY A 18 -14.91 -0.27 -20.36
CA GLY A 18 -15.97 -0.42 -21.36
C GLY A 18 -16.48 -1.86 -21.46
N LYS A 19 -17.61 -2.04 -22.14
CA LYS A 19 -18.37 -3.31 -22.13
C LYS A 19 -17.57 -4.51 -22.66
N GLU A 20 -16.88 -4.34 -23.78
CA GLU A 20 -16.22 -5.46 -24.46
C GLU A 20 -15.03 -6.01 -23.66
N LYS A 21 -14.13 -5.12 -23.21
CA LYS A 21 -13.00 -5.48 -22.34
C LYS A 21 -13.49 -5.99 -20.99
N GLY A 22 -14.45 -5.28 -20.39
CA GLY A 22 -14.99 -5.66 -19.08
C GLY A 22 -15.62 -7.05 -19.08
N GLN A 23 -16.23 -7.48 -20.19
CA GLN A 23 -16.78 -8.83 -20.30
C GLN A 23 -15.67 -9.90 -20.31
N ARG A 24 -14.57 -9.67 -21.04
CA ARG A 24 -13.42 -10.59 -21.05
C ARG A 24 -12.74 -10.67 -19.68
N ILE A 25 -12.58 -9.53 -19.00
CA ILE A 25 -12.04 -9.52 -17.64
C ILE A 25 -12.98 -10.28 -16.69
N SER A 26 -14.30 -10.09 -16.79
CA SER A 26 -15.30 -10.80 -15.98
C SER A 26 -15.19 -12.33 -16.15
N GLU A 27 -15.00 -12.81 -17.38
CA GLU A 27 -14.77 -14.24 -17.65
C GLU A 27 -13.47 -14.74 -16.99
N GLY A 28 -12.39 -13.96 -17.07
CA GLY A 28 -11.12 -14.27 -16.39
C GLY A 28 -11.27 -14.32 -14.86
N ILE A 29 -11.98 -13.35 -14.28
CA ILE A 29 -12.28 -13.30 -12.84
C ILE A 29 -13.06 -14.53 -12.39
N GLN A 30 -14.07 -14.96 -13.15
CA GLN A 30 -14.83 -16.15 -12.82
C GLN A 30 -13.96 -17.40 -12.81
N ASN A 31 -13.01 -17.52 -13.74
CA ASN A 31 -12.05 -18.62 -13.75
C ASN A 31 -11.14 -18.59 -12.52
N LEU A 32 -10.56 -17.42 -12.20
CA LEU A 32 -9.74 -17.23 -11.00
C LEU A 32 -10.50 -17.61 -9.72
N VAL A 33 -11.74 -17.14 -9.58
CA VAL A 33 -12.58 -17.48 -8.42
C VAL A 33 -12.85 -18.97 -8.34
N ASN A 34 -13.09 -19.65 -9.47
CA ASN A 34 -13.32 -21.10 -9.45
C ASN A 34 -12.05 -21.89 -9.10
N GLU A 35 -10.88 -21.39 -9.48
CA GLU A 35 -9.58 -22.03 -9.24
C GLU A 35 -9.09 -21.85 -7.81
N TYR A 36 -9.19 -20.63 -7.28
CA TYR A 36 -8.59 -20.25 -6.00
C TYR A 36 -9.55 -20.27 -4.82
N ARG A 37 -10.85 -20.49 -5.03
CA ARG A 37 -11.84 -20.50 -3.94
C ARG A 37 -11.45 -21.50 -2.85
N GLN A 38 -11.43 -21.00 -1.63
CA GLN A 38 -11.13 -21.76 -0.43
C GLN A 38 -12.41 -22.08 0.33
N ASP A 39 -12.52 -23.32 0.81
CA ASP A 39 -13.53 -23.73 1.79
C ASP A 39 -13.07 -23.29 3.20
N GLY A 40 -12.97 -21.97 3.42
CA GLY A 40 -12.50 -21.38 4.67
C GLY A 40 -13.63 -21.10 5.66
N GLN A 41 -13.34 -21.19 6.97
CA GLN A 41 -14.21 -20.61 7.97
C GLN A 41 -14.06 -19.09 7.95
N LYS A 42 -15.20 -18.38 7.83
CA LYS A 42 -15.27 -16.94 7.99
C LYS A 42 -14.69 -16.58 9.36
N LYS A 43 -13.57 -15.85 9.38
CA LYS A 43 -13.03 -15.26 10.61
C LYS A 43 -13.94 -14.12 11.07
N ASP A 44 -14.00 -13.93 12.38
CA ASP A 44 -14.74 -12.82 12.96
C ASP A 44 -14.18 -11.48 12.48
N TRP A 45 -15.02 -10.46 12.53
CA TRP A 45 -14.58 -9.09 12.26
C TRP A 45 -13.66 -8.60 13.39
N VAL A 46 -12.83 -7.60 13.09
CA VAL A 46 -11.89 -7.05 14.07
C VAL A 46 -12.61 -6.27 15.18
N ASP A 47 -12.07 -6.33 16.41
CA ASP A 47 -12.54 -5.60 17.59
C ASP A 47 -11.37 -4.92 18.36
N GLU A 48 -11.66 -4.33 19.53
CA GLU A 48 -10.66 -3.63 20.34
C GLU A 48 -9.54 -4.52 20.92
N LYS A 49 -9.64 -5.84 20.78
CA LYS A 49 -8.63 -6.83 21.22
C LYS A 49 -7.66 -7.20 20.12
N ASP A 50 -7.91 -6.79 18.87
CA ASP A 50 -7.00 -7.03 17.76
C ASP A 50 -5.82 -6.08 17.81
N ILE A 51 -4.65 -6.65 18.10
CA ILE A 51 -3.38 -5.94 18.21
C ILE A 51 -2.42 -6.56 17.21
N MET A 52 -1.86 -5.72 16.36
CA MET A 52 -0.96 -6.11 15.28
C MET A 52 0.47 -5.64 15.53
N LEU A 53 1.44 -6.53 15.33
CA LEU A 53 2.85 -6.16 15.22
C LEU A 53 3.19 -5.88 13.75
N ILE A 54 3.70 -4.69 13.44
CA ILE A 54 4.32 -4.40 12.14
C ILE A 54 5.83 -4.58 12.29
N THR A 55 6.43 -5.42 11.46
CA THR A 55 7.88 -5.67 11.50
C THR A 55 8.41 -6.13 10.15
N TYR A 56 9.66 -5.77 9.85
CA TYR A 56 10.44 -6.53 8.87
C TYR A 56 10.65 -7.96 9.36
N GLY A 57 10.67 -8.91 8.43
CA GLY A 57 10.89 -10.33 8.73
C GLY A 57 12.25 -10.61 9.40
N ASP A 58 13.15 -9.62 9.36
CA ASP A 58 14.51 -9.69 9.88
C ASP A 58 14.87 -8.59 10.89
N SER A 59 13.88 -7.88 11.45
CA SER A 59 14.13 -6.96 12.58
C SER A 59 14.78 -7.67 13.77
N ILE A 60 14.50 -8.97 13.95
CA ILE A 60 15.03 -9.81 15.01
C ILE A 60 15.71 -11.01 14.36
N LYS A 61 17.03 -11.12 14.53
CA LYS A 61 17.84 -12.17 13.90
C LYS A 61 18.59 -13.00 14.95
N SER A 62 18.73 -14.28 14.64
CA SER A 62 19.71 -15.17 15.25
C SER A 62 20.78 -15.53 14.22
N THR A 63 21.95 -15.97 14.66
CA THR A 63 23.10 -16.26 13.76
C THR A 63 22.97 -17.61 13.04
N ASP A 64 22.22 -18.55 13.60
CA ASP A 64 22.21 -19.95 13.18
C ASP A 64 20.89 -20.40 12.50
N GLU A 65 19.98 -19.48 12.18
CA GLU A 65 18.69 -19.81 11.56
C GLU A 65 18.14 -18.67 10.69
N LYS A 66 17.10 -18.98 9.91
CA LYS A 66 16.44 -18.01 9.04
C LYS A 66 15.62 -16.99 9.85
N PRO A 67 15.60 -15.71 9.45
CA PRO A 67 14.90 -14.65 10.17
C PRO A 67 13.43 -14.95 10.53
N LEU A 68 12.65 -15.53 9.61
CA LEU A 68 11.25 -15.87 9.90
C LEU A 68 11.09 -16.92 11.01
N VAL A 69 12.07 -17.82 11.17
CA VAL A 69 12.10 -18.78 12.29
C VAL A 69 12.37 -18.05 13.60
N THR A 70 13.34 -17.14 13.61
CA THR A 70 13.64 -16.32 14.79
C THR A 70 12.46 -15.45 15.18
N LEU A 71 11.80 -14.81 14.21
CA LEU A 71 10.61 -13.98 14.44
C LEU A 71 9.51 -14.79 15.13
N ARG A 72 9.17 -15.97 14.60
CA ARG A 72 8.15 -16.85 15.22
C ARG A 72 8.50 -17.21 16.66
N LYS A 73 9.74 -17.63 16.93
CA LYS A 73 10.21 -17.94 18.29
C LYS A 73 10.13 -16.73 19.22
N PHE A 74 10.48 -15.55 18.72
CA PHE A 74 10.38 -14.32 19.51
C PHE A 74 8.93 -14.00 19.89
N LEU A 75 8.01 -14.11 18.92
CA LEU A 75 6.58 -13.90 19.15
C LEU A 75 6.03 -14.88 20.19
N GLU A 76 6.34 -16.17 20.04
CA GLU A 76 5.92 -17.21 20.98
C GLU A 76 6.49 -16.98 22.40
N GLN A 77 7.76 -16.59 22.51
CA GLN A 77 8.45 -16.52 23.80
C GLN A 77 8.22 -15.21 24.56
N TYR A 78 8.15 -14.08 23.86
CA TYR A 78 8.18 -12.74 24.48
C TYR A 78 6.89 -11.95 24.32
N VAL A 79 6.07 -12.30 23.32
CA VAL A 79 4.83 -11.57 23.03
C VAL A 79 3.59 -12.34 23.51
N GLY A 80 3.53 -13.65 23.22
CA GLY A 80 2.41 -14.52 23.57
C GLY A 80 1.07 -14.01 23.02
N ASP A 81 0.00 -14.16 23.79
CA ASP A 81 -1.38 -13.85 23.37
C ASP A 81 -1.71 -12.34 23.28
N THR A 82 -0.74 -11.46 23.55
CA THR A 82 -0.95 -10.01 23.49
C THR A 82 -1.14 -9.51 22.06
N ILE A 83 -0.50 -10.17 21.10
CA ILE A 83 -0.55 -9.83 19.67
C ILE A 83 -1.13 -11.04 18.96
N ASN A 84 -2.18 -10.83 18.19
CA ASN A 84 -2.84 -11.90 17.43
C ASN A 84 -2.57 -11.79 15.92
N SER A 85 -2.04 -10.65 15.48
CA SER A 85 -1.79 -10.36 14.07
C SER A 85 -0.38 -9.86 13.83
N VAL A 86 0.23 -10.21 12.71
CA VAL A 86 1.58 -9.79 12.32
C VAL A 86 1.57 -9.29 10.89
N HIS A 87 1.94 -8.03 10.70
CA HIS A 87 2.29 -7.48 9.40
C HIS A 87 3.78 -7.70 9.17
N ILE A 88 4.07 -8.64 8.27
CA ILE A 88 5.41 -8.87 7.77
C ILE A 88 5.59 -7.90 6.60
N LEU A 89 6.37 -6.84 6.82
CA LEU A 89 6.77 -5.89 5.76
C LEU A 89 7.41 -6.65 4.58
N PRO A 90 7.46 -6.07 3.37
CA PRO A 90 7.59 -6.85 2.14
C PRO A 90 8.73 -7.88 2.21
N PHE A 91 8.35 -9.15 2.19
CA PHE A 91 9.27 -10.29 2.39
C PHE A 91 9.66 -10.97 1.08
N TYR A 92 9.31 -10.35 -0.05
CA TYR A 92 9.64 -10.80 -1.40
C TYR A 92 11.08 -10.43 -1.78
N PRO A 93 11.69 -11.05 -2.79
CA PRO A 93 12.89 -10.52 -3.42
C PRO A 93 12.65 -9.07 -3.90
N TYR A 94 13.56 -8.16 -3.58
CA TYR A 94 13.45 -6.73 -3.93
C TYR A 94 14.81 -6.14 -4.32
N THR A 95 14.82 -4.94 -4.89
CA THR A 95 16.06 -4.25 -5.33
C THR A 95 16.38 -2.98 -4.55
N SER A 96 15.36 -2.23 -4.12
CA SER A 96 15.50 -0.99 -3.38
C SER A 96 14.29 -0.75 -2.48
N ASP A 97 14.30 0.38 -1.77
CA ASP A 97 13.19 0.87 -0.94
C ASP A 97 12.76 -0.16 0.12
N ASP A 98 13.74 -0.80 0.76
CA ASP A 98 13.58 -1.75 1.86
C ASP A 98 12.48 -2.82 1.68
N GLY A 99 12.23 -3.26 0.45
CA GLY A 99 11.20 -4.27 0.15
C GLY A 99 10.13 -3.81 -0.84
N PHE A 100 9.97 -2.50 -1.03
CA PHE A 100 8.89 -1.93 -1.85
C PHE A 100 9.22 -1.87 -3.35
N SER A 101 10.47 -2.12 -3.77
CA SER A 101 10.77 -2.40 -5.18
C SER A 101 10.82 -3.92 -5.45
N VAL A 102 9.64 -4.55 -5.52
CA VAL A 102 9.48 -6.02 -5.61
C VAL A 102 9.96 -6.57 -6.96
N GLN A 103 10.79 -7.61 -6.95
CA GLN A 103 11.25 -8.31 -8.15
C GLN A 103 10.34 -9.48 -8.55
N ASP A 104 9.85 -10.24 -7.57
CA ASP A 104 8.99 -11.40 -7.77
C ASP A 104 7.96 -11.49 -6.64
N TYR A 105 6.70 -11.31 -6.98
CA TYR A 105 5.58 -11.34 -6.04
C TYR A 105 5.36 -12.71 -5.40
N LEU A 106 5.67 -13.82 -6.09
CA LEU A 106 5.23 -15.15 -5.68
C LEU A 106 6.32 -15.96 -4.96
N THR A 107 7.46 -15.33 -4.71
CA THR A 107 8.60 -15.93 -4.03
C THR A 107 8.85 -15.23 -2.70
N VAL A 108 9.12 -16.01 -1.64
CA VAL A 108 9.67 -15.47 -0.38
C VAL A 108 11.18 -15.26 -0.57
N SER A 109 11.69 -14.10 -0.15
CA SER A 109 13.12 -13.80 -0.17
C SER A 109 13.90 -14.88 0.58
N SER A 110 14.84 -15.53 -0.13
CA SER A 110 15.64 -16.61 0.45
C SER A 110 16.50 -16.16 1.63
N GLU A 111 16.76 -14.86 1.78
CA GLU A 111 17.44 -14.27 2.93
C GLU A 111 16.56 -14.32 4.19
N LEU A 112 15.24 -14.27 4.03
CA LEU A 112 14.26 -14.32 5.12
C LEU A 112 13.78 -15.74 5.44
N GLY A 113 13.56 -16.56 4.42
CA GLY A 113 13.02 -17.92 4.57
C GLY A 113 12.38 -18.45 3.29
N ASP A 114 11.27 -19.18 3.46
CA ASP A 114 10.46 -19.75 2.39
C ASP A 114 8.97 -19.75 2.78
N TRP A 115 8.10 -20.21 1.87
CA TRP A 115 6.66 -20.29 2.14
C TRP A 115 6.31 -21.24 3.30
N GLU A 116 7.10 -22.29 3.56
CA GLU A 116 6.84 -23.18 4.70
C GLU A 116 6.97 -22.41 6.02
N MET A 117 7.96 -21.52 6.13
CA MET A 117 8.14 -20.67 7.31
C MET A 117 7.02 -19.64 7.45
N VAL A 118 6.54 -19.07 6.35
CA VAL A 118 5.37 -18.16 6.36
C VAL A 118 4.11 -18.91 6.78
N HIS A 119 3.87 -20.12 6.27
CA HIS A 119 2.73 -20.95 6.66
C HIS A 119 2.75 -21.32 8.15
N ARG A 120 3.93 -21.57 8.72
CA ARG A 120 4.07 -21.80 10.16
C ARG A 120 3.71 -20.58 10.99
N LEU A 121 4.04 -19.37 10.53
CA LEU A 121 3.59 -18.12 11.17
C LEU A 121 2.07 -17.94 11.03
N ALA A 122 1.51 -18.21 9.84
CA ALA A 122 0.08 -18.08 9.56
C ALA A 122 -0.80 -19.09 10.34
N ALA A 123 -0.21 -20.18 10.82
CA ALA A 123 -0.90 -21.14 11.68
C ALA A 123 -1.15 -20.59 13.09
N ASP A 124 -0.33 -19.66 13.56
CA ASP A 124 -0.38 -19.11 14.92
C ASP A 124 -0.92 -17.67 14.97
N TYR A 125 -0.74 -16.90 13.89
CA TYR A 125 -1.09 -15.48 13.79
C TYR A 125 -1.85 -15.15 12.52
N ASP A 126 -2.68 -14.11 12.58
CA ASP A 126 -3.23 -13.51 11.38
C ASP A 126 -2.21 -12.64 10.67
N LEU A 127 -1.89 -12.98 9.43
CA LEU A 127 -0.84 -12.28 8.70
C LEU A 127 -1.40 -11.15 7.85
N MET A 128 -0.67 -10.03 7.82
CA MET A 128 -0.80 -8.99 6.81
C MET A 128 0.39 -9.06 5.87
N PHE A 129 0.11 -9.11 4.57
CA PHE A 129 1.11 -8.98 3.51
C PHE A 129 0.94 -7.64 2.80
N ASP A 130 2.05 -7.06 2.37
CA ASP A 130 2.05 -5.95 1.42
C ASP A 130 1.71 -6.46 0.02
N ALA A 131 0.69 -5.84 -0.57
CA ALA A 131 0.38 -5.92 -1.98
C ALA A 131 0.95 -4.68 -2.68
N VAL A 132 2.23 -4.76 -3.07
CA VAL A 132 2.93 -3.70 -3.79
C VAL A 132 2.59 -3.77 -5.28
N ILE A 133 1.36 -3.40 -5.61
CA ILE A 133 0.76 -3.63 -6.92
C ILE A 133 0.61 -2.36 -7.77
N ASN A 134 1.02 -1.19 -7.28
CA ASN A 134 1.09 0.01 -8.13
C ASN A 134 2.28 -0.05 -9.10
N HIS A 135 3.39 -0.62 -8.65
CA HIS A 135 4.67 -0.62 -9.34
C HIS A 135 5.44 -1.91 -9.06
N ILE A 136 6.44 -2.19 -9.88
CA ILE A 136 7.34 -3.35 -9.75
C ILE A 136 8.78 -2.92 -10.03
N SER A 137 9.75 -3.69 -9.54
CA SER A 137 11.17 -3.43 -9.77
C SER A 137 11.53 -3.41 -11.26
N SER A 138 12.44 -2.51 -11.64
CA SER A 138 13.09 -2.46 -12.95
C SER A 138 13.95 -3.71 -13.25
N LYS A 139 14.14 -4.57 -12.25
CA LYS A 139 14.85 -5.87 -12.38
C LYS A 139 13.90 -7.07 -12.33
N SER A 140 12.59 -6.84 -12.23
CA SER A 140 11.60 -7.91 -12.30
C SER A 140 11.60 -8.61 -13.66
N ASP A 141 11.25 -9.89 -13.65
CA ASP A 141 11.12 -10.66 -14.90
C ASP A 141 10.09 -10.06 -15.85
N TRP A 142 9.02 -9.45 -15.32
CA TRP A 142 8.01 -8.78 -16.12
C TRP A 142 8.62 -7.62 -16.92
N PHE A 143 9.38 -6.76 -16.24
CA PHE A 143 9.99 -5.60 -16.90
C PHE A 143 11.12 -5.99 -17.83
N LEU A 144 11.98 -6.95 -17.44
CA LEU A 144 13.06 -7.44 -18.29
C LEU A 144 12.54 -8.09 -19.57
N LYS A 145 11.41 -8.83 -19.51
CA LYS A 145 10.75 -9.39 -20.70
C LYS A 145 10.10 -8.32 -21.56
N TYR A 146 9.48 -7.30 -20.95
CA TYR A 146 9.01 -6.12 -21.67
C TYR A 146 10.14 -5.47 -22.47
N LEU A 147 11.30 -5.20 -21.85
CA LEU A 147 12.47 -4.63 -22.55
C LEU A 147 12.95 -5.48 -23.72
N GLN A 148 12.72 -6.81 -23.68
CA GLN A 148 13.06 -7.74 -24.74
C GLN A 148 11.98 -7.90 -25.82
N GLY A 149 10.90 -7.12 -25.79
CA GLY A 149 9.84 -7.20 -26.80
C GLY A 149 8.89 -8.39 -26.62
N ASP A 150 8.82 -9.01 -25.43
CA ASP A 150 7.89 -10.11 -25.18
C ASP A 150 6.44 -9.61 -25.27
N ALA A 151 5.66 -10.24 -26.16
CA ALA A 151 4.28 -9.90 -26.47
C ALA A 151 3.33 -10.06 -25.27
N GLU A 152 3.70 -10.85 -24.26
CA GLU A 152 2.92 -11.02 -23.04
C GLU A 152 2.93 -9.77 -22.17
N PHE A 153 4.08 -9.07 -22.10
CA PHE A 153 4.33 -7.97 -21.17
C PHE A 153 4.31 -6.58 -21.83
N GLN A 154 4.04 -6.49 -23.13
CA GLN A 154 4.03 -5.21 -23.87
C GLN A 154 3.09 -4.16 -23.27
N ASP A 155 1.97 -4.58 -22.70
CA ASP A 155 0.95 -3.69 -22.14
C ASP A 155 1.00 -3.61 -20.61
N TYR A 156 1.96 -4.25 -19.94
CA TYR A 156 2.08 -4.23 -18.46
C TYR A 156 2.61 -2.90 -17.92
N PHE A 157 3.29 -2.11 -18.76
CA PHE A 157 3.95 -0.87 -18.35
C PHE A 157 3.40 0.33 -19.13
N ILE A 158 3.58 1.52 -18.56
CA ILE A 158 3.06 2.76 -19.12
C ILE A 158 4.16 3.46 -19.92
N GLU A 159 4.22 3.22 -21.22
CA GLU A 159 5.02 4.03 -22.14
C GLU A 159 4.41 5.45 -22.25
N SER A 160 5.28 6.45 -22.18
CA SER A 160 4.91 7.86 -22.05
C SER A 160 5.68 8.74 -23.03
N ASP A 161 5.05 9.80 -23.53
CA ASP A 161 5.71 10.79 -24.41
C ASP A 161 6.45 11.83 -23.55
N PRO A 162 7.79 11.88 -23.54
CA PRO A 162 8.54 12.84 -22.73
C PRO A 162 8.31 14.31 -23.10
N THR A 163 7.63 14.58 -24.22
CA THR A 163 7.29 15.93 -24.68
C THR A 163 5.88 16.39 -24.28
N ALA A 164 5.07 15.50 -23.68
CA ALA A 164 3.74 15.84 -23.18
C ALA A 164 3.77 16.71 -21.91
N ASP A 165 2.63 17.32 -21.57
CA ASP A 165 2.48 18.12 -20.36
C ASP A 165 2.10 17.22 -19.16
N TYR A 166 2.98 17.19 -18.16
CA TYR A 166 2.80 16.44 -16.91
C TYR A 166 2.59 17.37 -15.70
N SER A 167 2.36 18.66 -15.92
CA SER A 167 2.27 19.66 -14.84
C SER A 167 1.12 19.41 -13.86
N SER A 168 0.07 18.73 -14.28
CA SER A 168 -1.08 18.37 -13.43
C SER A 168 -0.81 17.15 -12.54
N ILE A 169 0.22 16.34 -12.84
CA ILE A 169 0.48 15.07 -12.14
C ILE A 169 1.05 15.33 -10.74
N VAL A 170 0.45 14.69 -9.74
CA VAL A 170 0.96 14.74 -8.36
C VAL A 170 2.24 13.89 -8.26
N ARG A 171 3.29 14.46 -7.68
CA ARG A 171 4.59 13.79 -7.49
C ARG A 171 4.91 13.64 -6.00
N PRO A 172 5.01 12.40 -5.47
CA PRO A 172 5.33 12.19 -4.06
C PRO A 172 6.81 12.45 -3.75
N ARG A 173 7.69 12.28 -4.75
CA ARG A 173 9.14 12.50 -4.63
C ARG A 173 9.59 13.61 -5.57
N ALA A 174 10.66 14.31 -5.21
CA ALA A 174 11.32 15.30 -6.06
C ALA A 174 12.26 14.62 -7.08
N LEU A 175 11.75 13.60 -7.79
CA LEU A 175 12.47 12.81 -8.79
C LEU A 175 11.75 12.93 -10.16
N PRO A 176 12.44 12.62 -11.27
CA PRO A 176 11.81 12.59 -12.59
C PRO A 176 10.63 11.59 -12.62
N LEU A 177 9.52 11.98 -13.23
CA LEU A 177 8.34 11.12 -13.39
C LEU A 177 8.55 10.01 -14.43
N LEU A 178 9.39 10.28 -15.44
CA LEU A 178 9.64 9.38 -16.55
C LEU A 178 11.10 8.93 -16.55
N THR A 179 11.32 7.66 -16.83
CA THR A 179 12.64 7.06 -16.95
C THR A 179 12.86 6.57 -18.38
N GLU A 180 13.94 7.02 -19.03
CA GLU A 180 14.35 6.50 -20.34
C GLU A 180 14.98 5.11 -20.18
N VAL A 181 14.51 4.14 -20.96
CA VAL A 181 14.97 2.74 -20.92
C VAL A 181 15.30 2.21 -22.31
N ALA A 182 16.26 1.30 -22.37
CA ALA A 182 16.64 0.62 -23.60
C ALA A 182 15.71 -0.58 -23.85
N HIS A 183 14.77 -0.42 -24.79
CA HIS A 183 13.89 -1.49 -25.26
C HIS A 183 14.40 -2.06 -26.61
N MET A 184 14.01 -3.29 -26.95
CA MET A 184 14.43 -3.98 -28.19
C MET A 184 14.14 -3.15 -29.45
N GLU A 185 13.04 -2.39 -29.45
CA GLU A 185 12.62 -1.52 -30.57
C GLU A 185 13.16 -0.07 -30.48
N GLY A 186 14.12 0.20 -29.59
CA GLY A 186 14.72 1.52 -29.37
C GLY A 186 14.40 2.10 -28.00
N ALA A 187 14.86 3.33 -27.75
CA ALA A 187 14.61 4.01 -26.48
C ALA A 187 13.10 4.23 -26.24
N ARG A 188 12.67 4.01 -25.00
CA ARG A 188 11.30 4.25 -24.51
C ARG A 188 11.36 5.06 -23.22
N HIS A 189 10.29 5.78 -22.91
CA HIS A 189 10.14 6.45 -21.62
C HIS A 189 9.00 5.77 -20.87
N VAL A 190 9.28 5.25 -19.67
CA VAL A 190 8.29 4.56 -18.83
C VAL A 190 7.95 5.40 -17.61
N TRP A 191 6.72 5.26 -17.11
CA TRP A 191 6.24 5.95 -15.92
C TRP A 191 6.85 5.36 -14.65
N THR A 192 7.45 6.21 -13.82
CA THR A 192 8.16 5.86 -12.59
C THR A 192 7.84 6.89 -11.50
N THR A 193 6.69 6.72 -10.84
CA THR A 193 6.13 7.69 -9.87
C THR A 193 7.05 7.95 -8.67
N PHE A 194 7.77 6.91 -8.23
CA PHE A 194 8.54 6.93 -6.98
C PHE A 194 10.04 7.01 -7.22
N SER A 195 10.60 6.12 -8.04
CA SER A 195 12.02 6.08 -8.40
C SER A 195 12.21 5.38 -9.75
N ASP A 196 13.38 5.53 -10.37
CA ASP A 196 13.73 4.88 -11.64
C ASP A 196 13.75 3.35 -11.55
N ASP A 197 13.86 2.79 -10.33
CA ASP A 197 13.77 1.37 -10.08
C ASP A 197 12.32 0.87 -9.87
N GLN A 198 11.37 1.77 -9.60
CA GLN A 198 9.95 1.42 -9.36
C GLN A 198 9.12 1.80 -10.59
N VAL A 199 8.92 0.84 -11.49
CA VAL A 199 8.18 1.04 -12.75
C VAL A 199 6.69 0.81 -12.53
N ASP A 200 5.87 1.83 -12.83
CA ASP A 200 4.43 1.78 -12.63
C ASP A 200 3.75 0.77 -13.58
N LEU A 201 2.81 0.01 -12.99
CA LEU A 201 2.00 -0.98 -13.68
C LEU A 201 0.82 -0.31 -14.41
N ASN A 202 0.53 -0.76 -15.62
CA ASN A 202 -0.51 -0.24 -16.49
C ASN A 202 -1.85 -0.96 -16.30
N TYR A 203 -2.66 -0.46 -15.35
CA TYR A 203 -3.98 -1.03 -15.08
C TYR A 203 -4.98 -0.92 -16.23
N LYS A 204 -4.67 -0.27 -17.36
CA LYS A 204 -5.51 -0.37 -18.58
C LYS A 204 -5.37 -1.72 -19.30
N SER A 205 -4.36 -2.52 -18.95
CA SER A 205 -4.17 -3.88 -19.46
C SER A 205 -5.09 -4.87 -18.76
N GLU A 206 -5.87 -5.61 -19.56
CA GLU A 206 -6.76 -6.67 -19.10
C GLU A 206 -5.95 -7.82 -18.47
N LYS A 207 -4.79 -8.15 -19.07
CA LYS A 207 -3.92 -9.23 -18.62
C LYS A 207 -3.25 -8.90 -17.30
N LEU A 208 -2.73 -7.68 -17.16
CA LEU A 208 -2.09 -7.23 -15.94
C LEU A 208 -3.07 -7.25 -14.77
N PHE A 209 -4.30 -6.75 -14.97
CA PHE A 209 -5.27 -6.74 -13.88
C PHE A 209 -5.64 -8.17 -13.42
N LEU A 210 -5.80 -9.11 -14.35
CA LEU A 210 -6.01 -10.52 -13.99
C LEU A 210 -4.81 -11.14 -13.27
N ALA A 211 -3.57 -10.85 -13.71
CA ALA A 211 -2.36 -11.32 -13.04
C ALA A 211 -2.24 -10.77 -11.61
N VAL A 212 -2.60 -9.50 -11.39
CA VAL A 212 -2.66 -8.91 -10.05
C VAL A 212 -3.70 -9.61 -9.18
N LEU A 213 -4.90 -9.87 -9.69
CA LEU A 213 -5.93 -10.61 -8.94
C LEU A 213 -5.47 -12.02 -8.58
N GLU A 214 -4.74 -12.68 -9.47
CA GLU A 214 -4.12 -13.98 -9.19
C GLU A 214 -3.06 -13.89 -8.07
N ILE A 215 -2.20 -12.87 -8.07
CA ILE A 215 -1.24 -12.62 -6.99
C ILE A 215 -1.96 -12.46 -5.65
N LEU A 216 -3.02 -11.64 -5.60
CA LEU A 216 -3.79 -11.46 -4.36
C LEU A 216 -4.48 -12.75 -3.92
N ALA A 217 -4.98 -13.55 -4.86
CA ALA A 217 -5.56 -14.86 -4.58
C ALA A 217 -4.52 -15.85 -4.03
N GLN A 218 -3.29 -15.82 -4.54
CA GLN A 218 -2.19 -16.61 -4.01
C GLN A 218 -1.77 -16.14 -2.61
N TYR A 219 -1.71 -14.83 -2.35
CA TYR A 219 -1.38 -14.32 -1.02
C TYR A 219 -2.35 -14.82 0.06
N VAL A 220 -3.66 -14.78 -0.20
CA VAL A 220 -4.64 -15.37 0.72
C VAL A 220 -4.57 -16.90 0.73
N GLY A 221 -4.17 -17.55 -0.38
CA GLY A 221 -3.81 -18.97 -0.44
C GLY A 221 -2.63 -19.36 0.46
N HIS A 222 -1.69 -18.44 0.65
CA HIS A 222 -0.53 -18.60 1.52
C HIS A 222 -0.76 -18.11 2.95
N GLY A 223 -2.00 -17.78 3.33
CA GLY A 223 -2.39 -17.50 4.72
C GLY A 223 -2.48 -16.02 5.08
N ALA A 224 -2.43 -15.10 4.12
CA ALA A 224 -2.76 -13.70 4.38
C ALA A 224 -4.24 -13.57 4.83
N ARG A 225 -4.48 -12.98 6.00
CA ARG A 225 -5.82 -12.48 6.39
C ARG A 225 -6.00 -11.05 5.93
N TYR A 226 -4.95 -10.24 6.02
CA TYR A 226 -4.95 -8.84 5.64
C TYR A 226 -4.07 -8.61 4.41
N LEU A 227 -4.51 -7.73 3.52
CA LEU A 227 -3.71 -7.27 2.38
C LEU A 227 -3.61 -5.75 2.46
N ARG A 228 -2.39 -5.24 2.66
CA ARG A 228 -2.09 -3.81 2.63
C ARG A 228 -1.83 -3.40 1.18
N LEU A 229 -2.73 -2.60 0.61
CA LEU A 229 -2.61 -2.06 -0.74
C LEU A 229 -1.67 -0.85 -0.72
N ASP A 230 -0.42 -1.09 -1.06
CA ASP A 230 0.64 -0.08 -1.06
C ASP A 230 0.52 0.88 -2.23
N ALA A 231 0.75 2.17 -1.99
CA ALA A 231 0.72 3.22 -3.02
C ALA A 231 -0.57 3.22 -3.88
N ILE A 232 -1.67 2.70 -3.33
CA ILE A 232 -2.87 2.37 -4.10
C ILE A 232 -3.54 3.61 -4.70
N GLY A 233 -3.33 4.78 -4.11
CA GLY A 233 -3.83 6.06 -4.63
C GLY A 233 -3.38 6.34 -6.07
N PHE A 234 -2.20 5.86 -6.46
CA PHE A 234 -1.60 6.14 -7.77
C PHE A 234 -2.00 5.12 -8.86
N LEU A 235 -2.89 4.16 -8.59
CA LEU A 235 -3.14 3.00 -9.45
C LEU A 235 -3.48 3.34 -10.92
N TRP A 236 -4.31 4.35 -11.15
CA TRP A 236 -4.77 4.74 -12.48
C TRP A 236 -4.16 6.06 -12.96
N LYS A 237 -3.71 6.08 -14.23
CA LYS A 237 -2.92 7.18 -14.79
C LYS A 237 -3.66 7.83 -15.96
N ARG A 238 -3.84 9.14 -15.86
CA ARG A 238 -4.53 9.96 -16.87
C ARG A 238 -3.92 11.37 -16.92
N LEU A 239 -3.42 11.75 -18.09
CA LEU A 239 -3.01 13.13 -18.37
C LEU A 239 -4.17 14.10 -18.12
N ASP A 240 -3.85 15.37 -17.88
CA ASP A 240 -4.81 16.43 -17.52
C ASP A 240 -5.57 16.20 -16.21
N THR A 241 -5.08 15.27 -15.37
CA THR A 241 -5.57 15.03 -14.01
C THR A 241 -4.40 14.96 -13.04
N THR A 242 -4.67 14.75 -11.75
CA THR A 242 -3.65 14.51 -10.72
C THR A 242 -3.01 13.12 -10.82
N SER A 243 -3.65 12.16 -11.51
CA SER A 243 -3.28 10.73 -11.50
C SER A 243 -3.15 10.11 -10.09
N ILE A 244 -3.92 10.64 -9.14
CA ILE A 244 -4.08 10.08 -7.80
C ILE A 244 -5.56 10.13 -7.42
N HIS A 245 -6.08 9.12 -6.73
CA HIS A 245 -7.47 9.03 -6.26
C HIS A 245 -8.52 9.11 -7.39
N LEU A 246 -8.16 8.68 -8.61
CA LEU A 246 -9.11 8.67 -9.72
C LEU A 246 -10.23 7.64 -9.47
N GLU A 247 -11.42 7.90 -10.02
CA GLU A 247 -12.59 7.03 -9.88
C GLU A 247 -12.28 5.58 -10.31
N GLU A 248 -11.48 5.41 -11.36
CA GLU A 248 -11.04 4.09 -11.81
C GLU A 248 -10.24 3.33 -10.74
N THR A 249 -9.43 4.03 -9.93
CA THR A 249 -8.72 3.43 -8.79
C THR A 249 -9.72 2.85 -7.77
N HIS A 250 -10.72 3.63 -7.38
CA HIS A 250 -11.76 3.17 -6.44
C HIS A 250 -12.51 1.96 -6.98
N LEU A 251 -12.96 2.01 -8.24
CA LEU A 251 -13.70 0.91 -8.87
C LEU A 251 -12.86 -0.38 -8.96
N ILE A 252 -11.55 -0.27 -9.21
CA ILE A 252 -10.65 -1.42 -9.22
C ILE A 252 -10.52 -2.04 -7.82
N ILE A 253 -10.39 -1.25 -6.76
CA ILE A 253 -10.33 -1.76 -5.38
C ILE A 253 -11.64 -2.45 -4.99
N GLN A 254 -12.79 -1.89 -5.40
CA GLN A 254 -14.09 -2.52 -5.18
C GLN A 254 -14.18 -3.89 -5.87
N ILE A 255 -13.64 -4.01 -7.10
CA ILE A 255 -13.55 -5.30 -7.80
C ILE A 255 -12.61 -6.25 -7.04
N MET A 256 -11.43 -5.79 -6.61
CA MET A 256 -10.50 -6.60 -5.81
C MET A 256 -11.17 -7.16 -4.56
N ARG A 257 -11.92 -6.33 -3.83
CA ARG A 257 -12.71 -6.75 -2.67
C ARG A 257 -13.72 -7.83 -3.03
N ASP A 258 -14.59 -7.58 -4.00
CA ASP A 258 -15.66 -8.53 -4.37
C ASP A 258 -15.06 -9.89 -4.81
N VAL A 259 -13.92 -9.88 -5.51
CA VAL A 259 -13.20 -11.10 -5.92
C VAL A 259 -12.62 -11.83 -4.71
N LEU A 260 -11.95 -11.12 -3.80
CA LEU A 260 -11.33 -11.73 -2.62
C LEU A 260 -12.36 -12.26 -1.63
N GLU A 261 -13.51 -11.60 -1.48
CA GLU A 261 -14.63 -12.11 -0.67
C GLU A 261 -15.19 -13.43 -1.21
N GLU A 262 -15.14 -13.65 -2.53
CA GLU A 262 -15.56 -14.90 -3.18
C GLU A 262 -14.50 -16.01 -3.15
N ILE A 263 -13.22 -15.64 -3.06
CA ILE A 263 -12.07 -16.55 -2.98
C ILE A 263 -11.82 -16.98 -1.54
N SER A 264 -11.73 -16.03 -0.62
CA SER A 264 -11.40 -16.23 0.79
C SER A 264 -12.23 -15.29 1.68
N PRO A 265 -13.47 -15.69 2.04
CA PRO A 265 -14.34 -14.91 2.91
C PRO A 265 -13.68 -14.56 4.25
N GLY A 266 -13.61 -13.27 4.57
CA GLY A 266 -12.92 -12.77 5.78
C GLY A 266 -11.54 -12.18 5.52
N THR A 267 -11.10 -12.14 4.26
CA THR A 267 -9.95 -11.31 3.84
C THR A 267 -10.26 -9.84 4.08
N ILE A 268 -9.31 -9.12 4.67
CA ILE A 268 -9.42 -7.69 5.00
C ILE A 268 -8.47 -6.89 4.12
N LEU A 269 -9.04 -5.98 3.33
CA LEU A 269 -8.27 -5.02 2.52
C LEU A 269 -8.01 -3.74 3.30
N ILE A 270 -6.73 -3.36 3.39
CA ILE A 270 -6.32 -2.10 4.00
C ILE A 270 -5.67 -1.24 2.95
N THR A 271 -6.16 -0.01 2.75
CA THR A 271 -5.50 0.94 1.85
C THR A 271 -4.47 1.74 2.60
N GLU A 272 -3.30 1.91 2.00
CA GLU A 272 -2.33 2.88 2.46
C GLU A 272 -2.36 4.13 1.58
N THR A 273 -2.81 5.24 2.16
CA THR A 273 -2.86 6.55 1.52
C THR A 273 -2.51 7.65 2.52
N ASN A 274 -1.23 8.03 2.58
CA ASN A 274 -0.72 9.12 3.41
C ASN A 274 -1.09 10.51 2.82
N VAL A 275 -2.39 10.82 2.86
CA VAL A 275 -3.02 12.00 2.25
C VAL A 275 -3.96 12.70 3.25
N PRO A 276 -4.52 13.89 2.92
CA PRO A 276 -5.53 14.54 3.77
C PRO A 276 -6.68 13.61 4.14
N HIS A 277 -7.33 13.89 5.28
CA HIS A 277 -8.30 12.98 5.89
C HIS A 277 -9.45 12.59 4.95
N GLU A 278 -10.03 13.54 4.22
CA GLU A 278 -11.15 13.31 3.30
C GLU A 278 -10.78 12.33 2.17
N ASP A 279 -9.59 12.51 1.58
CA ASP A 279 -9.10 11.63 0.52
C ASP A 279 -8.84 10.21 1.06
N ASN A 280 -8.29 10.09 2.27
CA ASN A 280 -8.00 8.79 2.89
C ASN A 280 -9.29 8.01 3.21
N ILE A 281 -10.30 8.65 3.82
CA ILE A 281 -11.55 7.95 4.19
C ILE A 281 -12.44 7.65 3.00
N SER A 282 -12.23 8.31 1.86
CA SER A 282 -12.96 8.02 0.60
C SER A 282 -12.82 6.55 0.17
N TYR A 283 -11.72 5.89 0.55
CA TYR A 283 -11.46 4.48 0.28
C TYR A 283 -12.34 3.51 1.06
N PHE A 284 -13.13 3.96 2.04
CA PHE A 284 -14.21 3.13 2.57
C PHE A 284 -15.36 2.94 1.55
N GLY A 285 -15.40 3.73 0.48
CA GLY A 285 -16.49 3.74 -0.48
C GLY A 285 -17.81 4.11 0.19
N ASN A 286 -18.82 3.25 0.08
CA ASN A 286 -20.09 3.41 0.79
C ASN A 286 -20.11 2.73 2.18
N GLY A 287 -18.96 2.28 2.67
CA GLY A 287 -18.79 1.54 3.91
C GLY A 287 -18.98 0.03 3.77
N LEU A 288 -19.28 -0.50 2.58
CA LEU A 288 -19.54 -1.92 2.32
C LEU A 288 -18.86 -2.48 1.06
N ASN A 289 -18.29 -1.65 0.19
CA ASN A 289 -17.90 -2.08 -1.15
C ASN A 289 -16.43 -1.90 -1.51
N GLU A 290 -15.62 -1.19 -0.71
CA GLU A 290 -14.22 -0.87 -1.05
C GLU A 290 -13.23 -1.32 0.02
N ALA A 291 -12.37 -0.48 0.60
CA ALA A 291 -11.47 -0.92 1.66
C ALA A 291 -12.24 -1.32 2.92
N HIS A 292 -11.71 -2.30 3.63
CA HIS A 292 -12.19 -2.71 4.94
C HIS A 292 -11.59 -1.82 6.03
N MET A 293 -10.34 -1.42 5.87
CA MET A 293 -9.66 -0.52 6.79
C MET A 293 -8.87 0.53 6.05
N VAL A 294 -8.70 1.69 6.68
CA VAL A 294 -7.78 2.74 6.23
C VAL A 294 -6.90 3.15 7.41
N TYR A 295 -5.65 3.50 7.14
CA TYR A 295 -4.72 3.99 8.17
C TYR A 295 -5.17 5.33 8.75
N GLN A 296 -5.04 5.53 10.06
CA GLN A 296 -5.21 6.86 10.67
C GLN A 296 -3.91 7.68 10.63
N PHE A 297 -3.53 8.09 9.42
CA PHE A 297 -2.34 8.91 9.18
C PHE A 297 -2.27 10.27 9.90
N PRO A 298 -3.38 10.94 10.28
CA PRO A 298 -3.28 12.13 11.13
C PRO A 298 -2.84 11.84 12.57
N LEU A 299 -3.03 10.61 13.07
CA LEU A 299 -2.76 10.28 14.47
C LEU A 299 -1.27 10.44 14.86
N PRO A 300 -0.28 9.91 14.09
CA PRO A 300 1.13 10.11 14.42
C PRO A 300 1.57 11.58 14.54
N PRO A 301 1.40 12.45 13.51
CA PRO A 301 1.86 13.84 13.58
C PRO A 301 1.13 14.65 14.65
N LEU A 302 -0.19 14.44 14.85
CA LEU A 302 -0.93 15.15 15.90
C LEU A 302 -0.50 14.72 17.30
N THR A 303 -0.16 13.45 17.49
CA THR A 303 0.39 12.96 18.76
C THR A 303 1.76 13.59 19.01
N LEU A 304 2.64 13.62 18.00
CA LEU A 304 3.95 14.25 18.12
C LEU A 304 3.82 15.76 18.42
N HIS A 305 2.94 16.45 17.70
CA HIS A 305 2.60 17.86 17.93
C HIS A 305 2.19 18.11 19.39
N ALA A 306 1.28 17.28 19.93
CA ALA A 306 0.79 17.45 21.29
C ALA A 306 1.91 17.31 22.33
N PHE A 307 2.85 16.37 22.14
CA PHE A 307 4.00 16.22 23.03
C PHE A 307 4.99 17.39 22.91
N LEU A 308 5.28 17.86 21.70
CA LEU A 308 6.22 18.95 21.46
C LEU A 308 5.68 20.30 21.97
N SER A 309 4.42 20.58 21.70
CA SER A 309 3.76 21.84 22.08
C SER A 309 3.26 21.86 23.53
N GLY A 310 3.08 20.70 24.15
CA GLY A 310 2.37 20.56 25.42
C GLY A 310 0.87 20.87 25.32
N ASN A 311 0.30 20.90 24.11
CA ASN A 311 -1.10 21.21 23.83
C ASN A 311 -1.77 20.13 22.98
N ALA A 312 -2.75 19.42 23.57
CA ALA A 312 -3.51 18.37 22.90
C ALA A 312 -4.78 18.87 22.18
N GLU A 313 -5.03 20.18 22.09
CA GLU A 313 -6.27 20.75 21.52
C GLU A 313 -6.53 20.29 20.08
N TYR A 314 -5.50 20.28 19.22
CA TYR A 314 -5.64 19.84 17.82
C TYR A 314 -5.95 18.34 17.72
N LEU A 315 -5.22 17.51 18.47
CA LEU A 315 -5.46 16.07 18.54
C LEU A 315 -6.88 15.76 19.04
N ALA A 316 -7.31 16.43 20.12
CA ALA A 316 -8.64 16.22 20.71
C ALA A 316 -9.76 16.67 19.78
N LYS A 317 -9.62 17.83 19.12
CA LYS A 317 -10.61 18.32 18.15
C LYS A 317 -10.73 17.40 16.94
N TRP A 318 -9.60 16.93 16.39
CA TRP A 318 -9.61 15.99 15.28
C TRP A 318 -10.26 14.67 15.68
N ALA A 319 -9.92 14.12 16.85
CA ALA A 319 -10.50 12.86 17.33
C ALA A 319 -12.03 12.96 17.56
N ASP A 320 -12.51 14.10 18.09
CA ASP A 320 -13.94 14.36 18.30
C ASP A 320 -14.71 14.55 16.97
N ALA A 321 -14.00 14.93 15.90
CA ALA A 321 -14.58 15.14 14.57
C ALA A 321 -14.63 13.86 13.70
N LEU A 322 -14.07 12.74 14.16
CA LEU A 322 -14.08 11.50 13.39
C LEU A 322 -15.49 10.95 13.22
N GLU A 323 -15.87 10.66 11.98
CA GLU A 323 -17.15 10.02 11.68
C GLU A 323 -17.15 8.54 12.12
N PRO A 324 -18.29 8.02 12.60
CA PRO A 324 -18.41 6.59 12.91
C PRO A 324 -18.19 5.72 11.67
N THR A 325 -17.44 4.63 11.84
CA THR A 325 -17.29 3.61 10.79
C THR A 325 -18.55 2.73 10.69
N SER A 326 -18.66 1.97 9.60
CA SER A 326 -19.72 0.98 9.43
C SER A 326 -19.43 -0.27 10.25
N ALA A 327 -20.38 -1.22 10.32
CA ALA A 327 -20.14 -2.54 10.92
C ALA A 327 -19.12 -3.41 10.17
N HIS A 328 -18.63 -2.93 9.02
CA HIS A 328 -17.69 -3.62 8.13
C HIS A 328 -16.46 -2.77 7.80
N THR A 329 -16.31 -1.61 8.44
CA THR A 329 -15.14 -0.76 8.29
C THR A 329 -14.53 -0.39 9.63
N SER A 330 -13.22 -0.23 9.65
CA SER A 330 -12.49 0.20 10.85
C SER A 330 -11.27 1.02 10.48
N PHE A 331 -10.86 1.91 11.38
CA PHE A 331 -9.59 2.60 11.25
C PHE A 331 -8.44 1.71 11.72
N PHE A 332 -7.33 1.70 10.97
CA PHE A 332 -6.08 1.10 11.40
C PHE A 332 -5.25 2.15 12.14
N ASN A 333 -5.34 2.15 13.47
CA ASN A 333 -4.67 3.11 14.33
C ASN A 333 -3.22 2.71 14.56
N PHE A 334 -2.31 3.65 14.33
CA PHE A 334 -0.87 3.45 14.53
C PHE A 334 -0.23 4.76 15.01
N LEU A 335 0.92 4.64 15.67
CA LEU A 335 1.71 5.80 16.09
C LEU A 335 3.01 5.92 15.29
N SER A 336 3.54 4.83 14.75
CA SER A 336 4.76 4.84 13.94
C SER A 336 4.69 3.73 12.91
N SER A 337 5.25 3.99 11.73
CA SER A 337 5.43 3.00 10.66
C SER A 337 6.92 2.83 10.36
N HIS A 338 7.24 2.12 9.27
CA HIS A 338 8.58 2.03 8.70
C HIS A 338 9.02 3.33 8.00
N ASP A 339 8.05 4.12 7.53
CA ASP A 339 8.25 5.48 7.02
C ASP A 339 8.40 6.52 8.14
N GLY A 340 8.69 7.77 7.75
CA GLY A 340 8.68 8.88 8.69
C GLY A 340 7.27 9.33 9.07
N VAL A 341 7.19 10.33 9.96
CA VAL A 341 5.92 10.95 10.35
C VAL A 341 5.44 11.87 9.23
N GLY A 342 4.43 11.42 8.48
CA GLY A 342 3.84 12.17 7.37
C GLY A 342 3.18 13.48 7.81
N LEU A 343 3.32 14.53 6.99
CA LEU A 343 2.77 15.86 7.25
C LEU A 343 1.60 16.24 6.32
N ARG A 344 1.39 15.53 5.21
CA ARG A 344 0.16 15.66 4.40
C ARG A 344 -1.13 15.47 5.20
N PRO A 345 -1.24 14.51 6.14
CA PRO A 345 -2.50 14.22 6.82
C PRO A 345 -2.97 15.32 7.78
N VAL A 346 -2.09 16.25 8.14
CA VAL A 346 -2.43 17.39 9.01
C VAL A 346 -2.78 18.66 8.22
N GLU A 347 -2.75 18.62 6.88
CA GLU A 347 -3.23 19.72 6.04
C GLU A 347 -4.71 20.01 6.36
N GLY A 348 -5.01 21.26 6.72
CA GLY A 348 -6.34 21.68 7.16
C GLY A 348 -6.66 21.40 8.64
N ILE A 349 -5.77 20.72 9.37
CA ILE A 349 -5.88 20.48 10.82
C ILE A 349 -4.91 21.37 11.60
N LEU A 350 -3.63 21.35 11.21
CA LEU A 350 -2.59 22.25 11.72
C LEU A 350 -2.37 23.39 10.73
N ASP A 351 -2.12 24.58 11.25
CA ASP A 351 -1.66 25.69 10.41
C ASP A 351 -0.16 25.57 10.10
N ASP A 352 0.29 26.32 9.10
CA ASP A 352 1.68 26.29 8.63
C ASP A 352 2.69 26.63 9.74
N GLN A 353 2.31 27.46 10.73
CA GLN A 353 3.20 27.83 11.83
C GLN A 353 3.38 26.66 12.81
N GLU A 354 2.31 25.92 13.12
CA GLU A 354 2.39 24.71 13.94
C GLU A 354 3.20 23.61 13.25
N VAL A 355 3.04 23.46 11.93
CA VAL A 355 3.85 22.52 11.15
C VAL A 355 5.33 22.91 11.17
N GLU A 356 5.66 24.20 10.96
CA GLU A 356 7.06 24.65 10.96
C GLU A 356 7.71 24.49 12.34
N LYS A 357 6.98 24.72 13.44
CA LYS A 357 7.48 24.43 14.80
C LYS A 357 7.85 22.96 15.00
N MET A 358 7.05 22.04 14.45
CA MET A 358 7.40 20.61 14.50
C MET A 358 8.66 20.33 13.68
N VAL A 359 8.75 20.88 12.46
CA VAL A 359 9.90 20.76 11.57
C VAL A 359 11.18 21.26 12.26
N ASP A 360 11.14 22.43 12.87
CA ASP A 360 12.26 23.03 13.60
C ASP A 360 12.65 22.16 14.80
N SER A 361 11.68 21.70 15.59
CA SER A 361 11.95 20.83 16.74
C SER A 361 12.61 19.51 16.33
N VAL A 362 12.20 18.93 15.20
CA VAL A 362 12.80 17.70 14.65
C VAL A 362 14.23 17.95 14.17
N LYS A 363 14.48 19.06 13.46
CA LYS A 363 15.83 19.44 13.01
C LYS A 363 16.76 19.70 14.20
N ASP A 364 16.27 20.41 15.21
CA ASP A 364 17.01 20.67 16.45
C ASP A 364 17.37 19.36 17.16
N SER A 365 16.48 18.36 17.11
CA SER A 365 16.71 17.02 17.67
C SER A 365 17.57 16.11 16.77
N GLY A 366 18.14 16.65 15.68
CA GLY A 366 19.01 15.91 14.76
C GLY A 366 18.27 15.01 13.75
N GLY A 367 16.96 15.18 13.61
CA GLY A 367 16.16 14.50 12.58
C GLY A 367 16.26 15.17 11.21
N TYR A 368 15.75 14.49 10.20
CA TYR A 368 15.73 14.97 8.81
C TYR A 368 14.29 15.21 8.34
N VAL A 369 14.11 16.11 7.37
CA VAL A 369 12.79 16.39 6.78
C VAL A 369 12.83 16.13 5.29
N SER A 370 11.95 15.25 4.82
CA SER A 370 11.70 15.04 3.40
C SER A 370 10.80 16.17 2.88
N TYR A 371 11.02 16.61 1.64
CA TYR A 371 10.27 17.71 1.03
C TYR A 371 9.60 17.26 -0.27
N LYS A 372 8.34 17.68 -0.48
CA LYS A 372 7.63 17.53 -1.76
C LYS A 372 7.87 18.72 -2.67
N ASP A 373 7.88 18.49 -3.98
CA ASP A 373 7.94 19.54 -5.00
C ASP A 373 6.53 19.99 -5.36
N ASN A 374 6.25 21.30 -5.26
CA ASN A 374 4.91 21.85 -5.51
C ASN A 374 4.65 22.17 -7.00
N GLY A 375 5.63 21.93 -7.88
CA GLY A 375 5.53 22.18 -9.33
C GLY A 375 5.75 23.63 -9.75
N ASP A 376 5.74 24.58 -8.81
CA ASP A 376 5.98 26.01 -9.02
C ASP A 376 7.39 26.47 -8.62
N GLY A 377 8.28 25.51 -8.32
CA GLY A 377 9.63 25.76 -7.83
C GLY A 377 9.73 25.91 -6.30
N THR A 378 8.61 25.90 -5.59
CA THR A 378 8.59 25.84 -4.11
C THR A 378 8.59 24.40 -3.61
N LYS A 379 8.95 24.23 -2.33
CA LYS A 379 8.94 22.95 -1.63
C LYS A 379 8.19 23.08 -0.32
N SER A 380 7.49 22.04 0.07
CA SER A 380 6.81 21.94 1.36
C SER A 380 7.30 20.72 2.14
N PRO A 381 7.39 20.80 3.48
CA PRO A 381 7.65 19.63 4.32
C PRO A 381 6.66 18.51 4.01
N TYR A 382 7.17 17.30 3.82
CA TYR A 382 6.37 16.12 3.49
C TYR A 382 6.35 15.11 4.62
N GLU A 383 7.51 14.88 5.26
CA GLU A 383 7.69 13.82 6.23
C GLU A 383 8.84 14.14 7.19
N LEU A 384 8.65 13.84 8.46
CA LEU A 384 9.64 13.97 9.53
C LEU A 384 10.31 12.61 9.77
N ASN A 385 11.61 12.52 9.49
CA ASN A 385 12.41 11.30 9.63
C ASN A 385 13.09 11.28 10.99
N ILE A 386 12.33 10.88 12.00
CA ILE A 386 12.78 10.75 13.39
C ILE A 386 11.85 9.81 14.16
N ASN A 387 12.37 9.06 15.13
CA ASN A 387 11.53 8.34 16.09
C ASN A 387 11.06 9.26 17.24
N TYR A 388 9.92 8.95 17.86
CA TYR A 388 9.34 9.72 18.97
C TYR A 388 10.33 10.02 20.09
N LEU A 389 11.06 9.02 20.57
CA LEU A 389 11.98 9.23 21.69
C LEU A 389 13.07 10.25 21.34
N SER A 390 13.54 10.25 20.10
CA SER A 390 14.57 11.18 19.64
C SER A 390 13.98 12.58 19.44
N ALA A 391 12.76 12.69 18.90
CA ALA A 391 12.08 13.97 18.73
C ALA A 391 11.73 14.66 20.06
N LEU A 392 11.54 13.89 21.14
CA LEU A 392 11.20 14.41 22.46
C LEU A 392 12.42 14.63 23.37
N LYS A 393 13.61 14.15 22.97
CA LYS A 393 14.84 14.40 23.72
C LYS A 393 15.26 15.85 23.51
N LYS A 394 15.35 16.60 24.61
CA LYS A 394 16.03 17.90 24.58
C LYS A 394 17.53 17.64 24.47
N ASN A 395 18.21 18.33 23.55
CA ASN A 395 19.67 18.39 23.58
C ASN A 395 20.09 19.01 24.92
N GLU A 396 20.84 18.25 25.72
CA GLU A 396 21.43 18.72 26.99
C GLU A 396 22.55 19.75 26.76
#